data_AF-A0A3E0H3P3-F1
#
_entry.id   AF-A0A3E0H3P3-F1
#
_cell.length_a   1.000
_cell.length_b   1.000
_cell.length_c   1.000
_cell.angle_alpha   90.00
_cell.angle_beta   90.00
_cell.angle_gamma   90.00
#
_symmetry.space_group_name_H-M   'P 1'
#
loop_
_entity.id
_entity.type
_entity.pdbx_description
1 polymer ?
#
loop_
_entity_poly.entity_id
_entity_poly.type
_entity_poly.pdbx_seq_one_letter_code
_entity_poly.pdbx_strand_id
1 'polypeptide(L)'
;MTDKDEIGQVSVKVLLSGLMDFRFHQYLTMQLLPVFYALLLLAALLVFAALNALAFWLSPIAGMVMLVITPLALIIVFAVIRAALEFLVMAYRIMQTVHSMDRIPSQVDNLNSKVDGISDDVDTFKSQIAHIQNKVDGVTDTISFLNVLSAPGRLSKKIFK
;
A
#
# COMPACT_ATOMS: atom_id res chain seq x y z
N MET A 1 40.74 30.12 -34.43
CA MET A 1 40.98 30.08 -32.97
C MET A 1 39.63 30.29 -32.27
N THR A 2 38.62 29.49 -32.65
CA THR A 2 37.19 29.80 -32.42
C THR A 2 36.36 28.50 -32.41
N ASP A 3 36.80 27.53 -31.61
CA ASP A 3 36.10 26.22 -31.52
C ASP A 3 36.02 25.70 -30.07
N LYS A 4 36.80 26.29 -29.15
CA LYS A 4 36.79 25.89 -27.72
C LYS A 4 35.74 26.63 -26.88
N ASP A 5 35.22 27.74 -27.38
CA ASP A 5 34.34 28.63 -26.62
C ASP A 5 32.85 28.22 -26.75
N GLU A 6 32.47 27.58 -27.86
CA GLU A 6 31.11 27.08 -28.09
C GLU A 6 30.81 25.82 -27.28
N ILE A 7 31.77 24.91 -27.16
CA ILE A 7 31.59 23.63 -26.45
C ILE A 7 31.41 23.86 -24.93
N GLY A 8 32.11 24.85 -24.37
CA GLY A 8 31.98 25.24 -22.97
C GLY A 8 30.60 25.86 -22.65
N GLN A 9 30.10 26.72 -23.53
CA GLN A 9 28.79 27.38 -23.36
C GLN A 9 27.62 26.40 -23.50
N VAL A 10 27.71 25.45 -24.44
CA VAL A 10 26.69 24.40 -24.62
C VAL A 10 26.64 23.48 -23.40
N SER A 11 27.80 23.09 -22.85
CA SER A 11 27.86 22.25 -21.65
C SER A 11 27.25 22.94 -20.43
N VAL A 12 27.58 24.22 -20.20
CA VAL A 12 27.00 24.98 -19.08
C VAL A 12 25.50 25.18 -19.24
N LYS A 13 25.01 25.48 -20.44
CA LYS A 13 23.59 25.71 -20.70
C LYS A 13 22.75 24.43 -20.62
N VAL A 14 23.33 23.28 -21.04
CA VAL A 14 22.71 21.95 -20.91
C VAL A 14 22.66 21.52 -19.44
N LEU A 15 23.73 21.75 -18.67
CA LEU A 15 23.74 21.47 -17.23
C LEU A 15 22.74 22.35 -16.45
N LEU A 16 22.63 23.63 -16.78
CA LEU A 16 21.64 24.53 -16.19
C LEU A 16 20.19 24.20 -16.60
N SER A 17 19.98 23.70 -17.83
CA SER A 17 18.65 23.27 -18.29
C SER A 17 18.22 21.94 -17.65
N GLY A 18 19.16 21.02 -17.40
CA GLY A 18 18.90 19.79 -16.67
C GLY A 18 18.64 20.01 -15.17
N LEU A 19 19.24 21.03 -14.56
CA LEU A 19 18.97 21.46 -13.19
C LEU A 19 17.65 22.25 -13.05
N MET A 20 17.09 22.77 -14.14
CA MET A 20 15.78 23.44 -14.19
C MET A 20 14.66 22.58 -14.78
N ASP A 21 14.85 21.28 -15.00
CA ASP A 21 13.75 20.39 -15.38
C ASP A 21 12.92 20.00 -14.15
N PHE A 22 12.07 20.94 -13.72
CA PHE A 22 11.11 20.77 -12.63
C PHE A 22 9.83 20.05 -13.09
N ARG A 23 9.88 19.23 -14.16
CA ARG A 23 8.74 18.40 -14.59
C ARG A 23 8.55 17.21 -13.66
N PHE A 24 8.00 17.51 -12.48
CA PHE A 24 7.47 16.55 -11.51
C PHE A 24 6.29 15.76 -12.07
N HIS A 25 6.56 14.70 -12.81
CA HIS A 25 5.59 13.63 -13.02
C HIS A 25 6.07 12.45 -12.18
N GLN A 26 5.24 12.02 -11.22
CA GLN A 26 5.31 10.71 -10.54
C GLN A 26 6.04 10.67 -9.18
N TYR A 27 5.25 10.70 -8.09
CA TYR A 27 5.58 10.25 -6.71
C TYR A 27 6.88 10.74 -6.04
N LEU A 28 7.24 12.02 -6.19
CA LEU A 28 8.44 12.62 -5.59
C LEU A 28 8.34 12.96 -4.09
N THR A 29 7.23 12.71 -3.40
CA THR A 29 7.01 13.19 -2.03
C THR A 29 7.93 12.54 -0.98
N MET A 30 8.36 11.29 -1.16
CA MET A 30 9.16 10.59 -0.14
C MET A 30 10.68 10.77 -0.30
N GLN A 31 11.15 11.02 -1.53
CA GLN A 31 12.57 11.15 -1.85
C GLN A 31 13.06 12.60 -1.83
N LEU A 32 12.17 13.57 -2.08
CA LEU A 32 12.51 14.99 -1.98
C LEU A 32 12.50 15.54 -0.55
N LEU A 33 11.95 14.82 0.43
CA LEU A 33 11.84 15.31 1.81
C LEU A 33 13.20 15.77 2.41
N PRO A 34 14.32 15.01 2.29
CA PRO A 34 15.62 15.48 2.77
C PRO A 34 16.17 16.66 1.97
N VAL A 35 15.87 16.76 0.67
CA VAL A 35 16.28 17.88 -0.18
C VAL A 35 15.51 19.15 0.20
N PHE A 36 14.21 19.02 0.44
CA PHE A 36 13.34 20.11 0.88
C PHE A 36 13.72 20.61 2.28
N TYR A 37 14.10 19.69 3.18
CA TYR A 37 14.71 20.04 4.47
C TYR A 37 15.98 20.88 4.30
N ALA A 38 16.93 20.42 3.48
CA ALA A 38 18.18 21.13 3.24
C ALA A 38 17.94 22.51 2.61
N LEU A 39 16.99 22.59 1.67
CA LEU A 39 16.58 23.83 1.01
C LEU A 39 15.96 24.83 1.99
N LEU A 40 14.98 24.42 2.80
CA LEU A 40 14.33 25.29 3.79
C LEU A 40 15.32 25.76 4.86
N LEU A 41 16.18 24.87 5.34
CA LEU A 41 17.22 25.21 6.31
C LEU A 41 18.20 26.22 5.73
N LEU A 42 18.66 26.00 4.49
CA LEU A 42 19.57 26.90 3.79
C LEU A 42 18.93 28.26 3.52
N ALA A 43 17.66 28.28 3.09
CA ALA A 43 16.90 29.51 2.90
C ALA A 43 16.74 30.28 4.22
N ALA A 44 16.39 29.60 5.32
CA ALA A 44 16.31 30.22 6.64
C ALA A 44 17.66 30.79 7.08
N LEU A 45 18.76 30.05 6.86
CA LEU A 45 20.11 30.51 7.18
C LEU A 45 20.47 31.78 6.39
N LEU A 46 20.19 31.82 5.08
CA LEU A 46 20.39 33.01 4.25
C LEU A 46 19.55 34.21 4.72
N VAL A 47 18.29 33.98 5.12
CA VAL A 47 17.43 35.02 5.68
C VAL A 47 18.02 35.57 6.97
N PHE A 48 18.42 34.73 7.92
CA PHE A 48 19.07 35.19 9.14
C PHE A 48 20.39 35.90 8.88
N ALA A 49 21.20 35.43 7.93
CA ALA A 49 22.43 36.09 7.53
C ALA A 49 22.17 37.50 6.96
N ALA A 50 21.18 37.64 6.07
CA ALA A 50 20.77 38.92 5.51
C ALA A 50 20.23 39.87 6.59
N LEU A 51 19.41 39.37 7.52
CA LEU A 51 18.90 40.15 8.64
C LEU A 51 20.02 40.63 9.58
N ASN A 52 21.03 39.79 9.85
CA ASN A 52 22.21 40.20 10.62
C ASN A 52 23.00 41.27 9.87
N ALA A 53 23.29 41.08 8.58
CA ALA A 53 24.01 42.06 7.77
C ALA A 53 23.28 43.41 7.73
N LEU A 54 21.95 43.40 7.59
CA LEU A 54 21.12 44.59 7.63
C LEU A 54 21.12 45.24 9.02
N ALA A 55 21.09 44.45 10.10
CA ALA A 55 21.18 44.96 11.46
C ALA A 55 22.52 45.68 11.71
N PHE A 56 23.63 45.12 11.23
CA PHE A 56 24.95 45.77 11.27
C PHE A 56 25.01 47.04 10.41
N TRP A 57 24.32 47.05 9.27
CA TRP A 57 24.24 48.23 8.40
C TRP A 57 23.52 49.40 9.09
N LEU A 58 22.43 49.13 9.81
CA LEU A 58 21.69 50.18 10.54
C LEU A 58 22.41 50.61 11.83
N SER A 59 22.94 49.66 12.61
CA SER A 59 23.59 49.96 13.90
C SER A 59 24.48 48.81 14.39
N PRO A 60 25.75 49.08 14.78
CA PRO A 60 26.65 48.04 15.28
C PRO A 60 26.16 47.33 16.55
N ILE A 61 25.52 48.07 17.48
CA ILE A 61 24.97 47.50 18.72
C ILE A 61 23.76 46.61 18.45
N ALA A 62 22.89 47.02 17.51
CA ALA A 62 21.76 46.20 17.10
C ALA A 62 22.25 44.88 16.48
N GLY A 63 23.31 44.94 15.65
CA GLY A 63 23.97 43.76 15.09
C GLY A 63 24.48 42.79 16.15
N MET A 64 25.15 43.28 17.20
CA MET A 64 25.62 42.40 18.29
C MET A 64 24.49 41.70 19.04
N VAL A 65 23.40 42.42 19.36
CA VAL A 65 22.22 41.83 20.01
C VAL A 65 21.59 40.76 19.11
N MET A 66 21.43 41.06 17.81
CA MET A 66 20.89 40.13 16.83
C MET A 66 21.76 38.88 16.71
N LEU A 67 23.08 39.01 16.75
CA LEU A 67 24.02 37.90 16.64
C LEU A 67 23.94 36.92 17.81
N VAL A 68 23.60 37.41 19.01
CA VAL A 68 23.35 36.56 20.20
C VAL A 68 21.98 35.87 20.13
N ILE A 69 20.96 36.54 19.60
CA ILE A 69 19.60 35.99 19.47
C ILE A 69 19.50 35.00 18.30
N THR A 70 20.26 35.22 17.22
CA THR A 70 20.26 34.41 16.00
C THR A 70 20.48 32.91 16.25
N PRO A 71 21.48 32.44 17.02
CA PRO A 71 21.65 31.02 17.27
C PRO A 71 20.45 30.40 18.00
N LEU A 72 19.83 31.14 18.93
CA LEU A 72 18.62 30.67 19.63
C LEU A 72 17.43 30.57 18.67
N ALA A 73 17.25 31.58 17.81
CA ALA A 73 16.22 31.59 16.78
C ALA A 73 16.41 30.47 15.74
N LEU A 74 17.66 30.19 15.33
CA LEU A 74 17.99 29.10 14.42
C LEU A 74 17.67 27.73 14.99
N ILE A 75 17.92 27.49 16.28
CA ILE A 75 17.56 26.22 16.94
C ILE A 75 16.03 26.02 16.91
N ILE A 76 15.26 27.08 17.20
CA ILE A 76 13.80 27.02 17.17
C ILE A 76 13.32 26.73 15.74
N VAL A 77 13.83 27.45 14.74
CA VAL A 77 13.45 27.26 13.34
C VAL A 77 13.84 25.86 12.85
N PHE A 78 15.03 25.37 13.20
CA PHE A 78 15.46 24.00 12.94
C PHE A 78 14.48 22.98 13.54
N ALA A 79 14.10 23.16 14.82
CA ALA A 79 13.17 22.28 15.50
C ALA A 79 11.77 22.31 14.87
N VAL A 80 11.27 23.49 14.51
CA VAL A 80 9.96 23.66 13.85
C VAL A 80 9.96 23.03 12.46
N ILE A 81 10.97 23.28 11.63
CA ILE A 81 11.10 22.66 10.30
C ILE A 81 11.14 21.13 10.46
N ARG A 82 11.94 20.63 11.41
CA ARG A 82 12.02 19.19 11.70
C ARG A 82 10.66 18.62 12.10
N ALA A 83 9.96 19.24 13.05
CA ALA A 83 8.65 18.78 13.51
C ALA A 83 7.60 18.82 12.40
N ALA A 84 7.57 19.89 11.60
CA ALA A 84 6.65 20.04 10.49
C ALA A 84 6.85 18.96 9.42
N LEU A 85 8.11 18.63 9.10
CA LEU A 85 8.42 17.58 8.13
C LEU A 85 8.16 16.18 8.68
N GLU A 86 8.50 15.91 9.94
CA GLU A 86 8.16 14.65 10.61
C GLU A 86 6.64 14.42 10.62
N PHE A 87 5.86 15.47 10.90
CA PHE A 87 4.40 15.43 10.82
C PHE A 87 3.90 15.15 9.40
N LEU A 88 4.48 15.81 8.38
CA LEU A 88 4.12 15.60 6.98
C LEU A 88 4.43 14.16 6.53
N VAL A 89 5.58 13.61 6.93
CA VAL A 89 5.94 12.20 6.69
C VAL A 89 4.92 11.25 7.33
N MET A 90 4.53 11.53 8.57
CA MET A 90 3.56 10.70 9.29
C MET A 90 2.18 10.76 8.63
N ALA A 91 1.72 11.95 8.24
CA ALA A 91 0.47 12.13 7.50
C ALA A 91 0.48 11.36 6.17
N TYR A 92 1.57 11.44 5.42
CA TYR A 92 1.73 10.68 4.18
C TYR A 92 1.72 9.16 4.41
N ARG A 93 2.44 8.69 5.43
CA ARG A 93 2.43 7.26 5.82
C ARG A 93 1.03 6.77 6.21
N ILE A 94 0.26 7.60 6.92
CA ILE A 94 -1.12 7.27 7.29
C ILE A 94 -1.98 7.18 6.02
N MET A 95 -1.90 8.15 5.12
CA MET A 95 -2.63 8.14 3.84
C MET A 95 -2.32 6.87 3.02
N GLN A 96 -1.06 6.48 2.92
CA GLN A 96 -0.65 5.29 2.19
C GLN A 96 -1.16 3.99 2.84
N THR A 97 -1.14 3.93 4.18
CA THR A 97 -1.69 2.81 4.94
C THR A 97 -3.20 2.70 4.74
N VAL A 98 -3.93 3.81 4.85
CA VAL A 98 -5.39 3.87 4.61
C VAL A 98 -5.73 3.41 3.21
N HIS A 99 -5.01 3.89 2.18
CA HIS A 99 -5.23 3.46 0.80
C HIS A 99 -4.96 1.95 0.60
N SER A 100 -4.08 1.37 1.40
CA SER A 100 -3.84 -0.07 1.38
C SER A 100 -4.97 -0.86 2.07
N MET A 101 -5.63 -0.27 3.07
CA MET A 101 -6.80 -0.86 3.71
C MET A 101 -8.02 -0.90 2.78
N ASP A 102 -8.17 0.08 1.88
CA ASP A 102 -9.24 0.09 0.86
C ASP A 102 -9.17 -1.08 -0.14
N ARG A 103 -8.04 -1.81 -0.19
CA ARG A 103 -7.91 -3.01 -1.03
C ARG A 103 -8.37 -4.29 -0.36
N ILE A 104 -8.49 -4.29 0.97
CA ILE A 104 -8.94 -5.45 1.76
C ILE A 104 -10.39 -5.87 1.43
N PRO A 105 -11.37 -4.96 1.25
CA PRO A 105 -12.73 -5.31 0.86
C PRO A 105 -12.79 -6.15 -0.42
N SER A 106 -12.00 -5.80 -1.44
CA SER A 106 -11.96 -6.53 -2.70
C SER A 106 -11.42 -7.96 -2.58
N GLN A 107 -10.54 -8.22 -1.60
CA GLN A 107 -10.05 -9.56 -1.31
C GLN A 107 -11.10 -10.37 -0.55
N VAL A 108 -11.84 -9.73 0.35
CA VAL A 108 -12.95 -10.34 1.08
C VAL A 108 -14.12 -10.68 0.15
N ASP A 109 -14.46 -9.80 -0.79
CA ASP A 109 -15.51 -10.04 -1.80
C ASP A 109 -15.15 -11.23 -2.71
N ASN A 110 -13.91 -11.31 -3.17
CA ASN A 110 -13.42 -12.47 -3.92
C ASN A 110 -13.46 -13.74 -3.07
N LEU A 111 -13.10 -13.68 -1.79
CA LEU A 111 -13.20 -14.82 -0.89
C LEU A 111 -14.65 -15.26 -0.70
N ASN A 112 -15.57 -14.32 -0.53
CA ASN A 112 -16.98 -14.61 -0.35
C ASN A 112 -17.57 -15.28 -1.59
N SER A 113 -17.27 -14.78 -2.79
CA SER A 113 -17.69 -15.43 -4.03
C SER A 113 -17.15 -16.86 -4.19
N LYS A 114 -15.94 -17.13 -3.69
CA LYS A 114 -15.36 -18.47 -3.69
C LYS A 114 -16.01 -19.37 -2.65
N VAL A 115 -16.38 -18.84 -1.49
CA VAL A 115 -17.12 -19.58 -0.46
C VAL A 115 -18.53 -19.91 -0.94
N ASP A 116 -19.20 -18.99 -1.62
CA ASP A 116 -20.51 -19.23 -2.23
C ASP A 116 -20.44 -20.36 -3.25
N GLY A 117 -19.45 -20.35 -4.14
CA GLY A 117 -19.24 -21.45 -5.10
C GLY A 117 -18.97 -22.80 -4.43
N ILE A 118 -18.21 -22.82 -3.32
CA ILE A 118 -18.01 -24.06 -2.54
C ILE A 118 -19.31 -24.53 -1.90
N SER A 119 -20.17 -23.60 -1.45
CA SER A 119 -21.47 -23.95 -0.88
C SER A 119 -22.37 -24.64 -1.92
N ASP A 120 -22.40 -24.11 -3.14
CA ASP A 120 -23.15 -24.71 -4.26
C ASP A 120 -22.63 -26.10 -4.63
N ASP A 121 -21.30 -26.28 -4.63
CA ASP A 121 -20.67 -27.58 -4.86
C ASP A 121 -21.04 -28.58 -3.74
N VAL A 122 -21.06 -28.14 -2.48
CA VAL A 122 -21.47 -28.97 -1.33
C VAL A 122 -22.92 -29.40 -1.44
N ASP A 123 -23.83 -28.51 -1.85
CA ASP A 123 -25.24 -28.84 -2.02
C ASP A 123 -25.46 -29.80 -3.21
N THR A 124 -24.69 -29.62 -4.28
CA THR A 124 -24.66 -30.56 -5.41
C THR A 124 -24.19 -31.94 -4.95
N PHE A 125 -23.10 -32.02 -4.17
CA PHE A 125 -22.62 -33.28 -3.62
C PHE A 125 -23.63 -33.95 -2.68
N LYS A 126 -24.31 -33.20 -1.82
CA LYS A 126 -25.39 -33.75 -0.97
C LYS A 126 -26.50 -34.38 -1.80
N SER A 127 -26.91 -33.71 -2.87
CA SER A 127 -27.93 -34.22 -3.80
C SER A 127 -27.48 -35.51 -4.48
N GLN A 128 -26.22 -35.57 -4.94
CA GLN A 128 -25.64 -36.78 -5.52
C GLN A 128 -25.59 -37.94 -4.51
N ILE A 129 -25.19 -37.69 -3.26
CA ILE A 129 -25.19 -38.69 -2.19
C ILE A 129 -26.59 -39.22 -1.93
N ALA A 130 -27.60 -38.34 -1.85
CA ALA A 130 -28.99 -38.75 -1.67
C ALA A 130 -29.47 -39.67 -2.82
N HIS A 131 -29.08 -39.35 -4.06
CA HIS A 131 -29.39 -40.19 -5.20
C HIS A 131 -28.68 -41.56 -5.15
N ILE A 132 -27.43 -41.59 -4.66
CA ILE A 132 -26.70 -42.84 -4.45
C ILE A 132 -27.37 -43.69 -3.36
N GLN A 133 -27.80 -43.09 -2.25
CA GLN A 133 -28.54 -43.79 -1.20
C GLN A 133 -29.80 -44.46 -1.73
N ASN A 134 -30.63 -43.74 -2.50
CA ASN A 134 -31.83 -44.33 -3.12
C ASN A 134 -31.49 -45.53 -4.03
N LYS A 135 -30.38 -45.47 -4.77
CA LYS A 135 -29.93 -46.61 -5.59
C LYS A 135 -29.45 -47.78 -4.73
N VAL A 136 -28.71 -47.52 -3.66
CA VAL A 136 -28.22 -48.54 -2.73
C VAL A 136 -29.38 -49.23 -2.01
N ASP A 137 -30.42 -48.49 -1.62
CA ASP A 137 -31.62 -49.03 -1.02
C ASP A 137 -32.35 -49.97 -1.99
N GLY A 138 -32.54 -49.55 -3.24
CA GLY A 138 -33.14 -50.40 -4.28
C GLY A 138 -32.33 -51.67 -4.58
N VAL A 139 -30.99 -51.58 -4.56
CA VAL A 139 -30.12 -52.75 -4.69
C VAL A 139 -30.26 -53.68 -3.47
N THR A 140 -30.34 -53.12 -2.26
CA THR A 140 -30.52 -53.88 -1.01
C THR A 140 -31.85 -54.64 -1.00
N ASP A 141 -32.94 -54.02 -1.48
CA ASP A 141 -34.24 -54.66 -1.64
C ASP A 141 -34.18 -55.83 -2.63
N THR A 142 -33.50 -55.62 -3.76
CA THR A 142 -33.30 -56.66 -4.79
C THR A 142 -32.53 -57.85 -4.23
N ILE A 143 -31.45 -57.60 -3.48
CA ILE A 143 -30.66 -58.64 -2.81
C ILE A 143 -31.50 -59.38 -1.79
N SER A 144 -32.32 -58.68 -1.01
CA SER A 144 -33.21 -59.29 0.00
C SER A 144 -34.22 -60.23 -0.64
N PHE A 145 -34.83 -59.82 -1.75
CA PHE A 145 -35.74 -60.65 -2.52
C PHE A 145 -35.04 -61.89 -3.09
N LEU A 146 -33.86 -61.72 -3.70
CA LEU A 146 -33.07 -62.83 -4.23
C LEU A 146 -32.65 -63.80 -3.12
N ASN A 147 -32.27 -63.30 -1.93
CA ASN A 147 -31.91 -64.14 -0.80
C ASN A 147 -33.10 -64.99 -0.32
N VAL A 148 -34.30 -64.42 -0.28
CA VAL A 148 -35.55 -65.14 0.04
C VAL A 148 -35.86 -66.23 -0.99
N LEU A 149 -35.63 -65.96 -2.28
CA LEU A 149 -35.79 -66.94 -3.36
C LEU A 149 -34.73 -68.04 -3.35
N SER A 150 -33.48 -67.68 -3.06
CA SER A 150 -32.37 -68.62 -2.98
C SER A 150 -32.37 -69.43 -1.69
N ALA A 151 -33.13 -69.02 -0.67
CA ALA A 151 -33.28 -69.76 0.57
C ALA A 151 -33.88 -71.16 0.27
N PRO A 152 -33.07 -72.23 0.31
CA PRO A 152 -33.51 -73.54 -0.10
C PRO A 152 -34.37 -74.11 1.03
N GLY A 153 -35.70 -74.09 0.88
CA GLY A 153 -36.58 -74.93 1.70
C GLY A 153 -37.89 -74.35 2.22
N ARG A 154 -38.33 -73.14 1.85
CA ARG A 154 -39.60 -72.59 2.39
C ARG A 154 -40.81 -72.62 1.45
N LEU A 155 -40.63 -72.74 0.13
CA LEU A 155 -41.75 -72.78 -0.82
C LEU A 155 -42.37 -74.18 -1.03
N SER A 156 -41.68 -75.27 -0.65
CA SER A 156 -42.15 -76.63 -0.94
C SER A 156 -43.21 -77.18 0.05
N LYS A 157 -43.46 -76.53 1.19
CA LYS A 157 -44.28 -77.11 2.27
C LYS A 157 -45.74 -76.64 2.33
N LYS A 158 -46.16 -75.69 1.48
CA LYS A 158 -47.54 -75.15 1.46
C LYS A 158 -48.39 -75.58 0.26
N ILE A 159 -47.80 -76.23 -0.74
CA ILE A 159 -48.51 -76.67 -1.95
C ILE A 159 -48.85 -78.18 -1.88
N PHE A 160 -48.34 -78.88 -0.86
CA PHE A 160 -48.56 -80.32 -0.66
C PHE A 160 -49.08 -80.60 0.76
N LYS A 161 -50.30 -80.12 1.07
CA LYS A 161 -51.20 -80.74 2.05
C LYS A 161 -52.62 -80.24 1.89
#